data_AF-A0A7Z9K6F7-F1
#
_entry.id   AF-A0A7Z9K6F7-F1
#
_cell.length_a   1.000
_cell.length_b   1.000
_cell.length_c   1.000
_cell.angle_alpha   90.00
_cell.angle_beta   90.00
_cell.angle_gamma   90.00
#
_symmetry.space_group_name_H-M   'P 1'
#
loop_
_entity.id
_entity.type
_entity.pdbx_description
1 polymer ?
#
loop_
_entity_poly.entity_id
_entity_poly.type
_entity_poly.pdbx_seq_one_letter_code
_entity_poly.pdbx_strand_id
1 'polypeptide(L)'
;MIDGDEMGRVSLAEGVFSNDNGLKLKSGLWRSDPVELPGGCLMQIGIHQIDNLLYLLGPVSDVSGYFNRLETGPEIEDVTAVLMRFKSGAIGYVAADYISPRRFTLALHGTKANAFFDLDNNDLRLQRTGETRATPIAYKPNSHLHAEMEDFATAILGNTAPEIDGHQALVPLAIVLAASRSSAVGCSVALSELLPEGQ
;
A
#
# COMPACT_ATOMS: atom_id res chain seq x y z
N MET A 1 11.15 -2.87 15.08
CA MET A 1 11.40 -4.24 14.57
C MET A 1 12.28 -4.24 13.33
N ILE A 2 11.92 -3.52 12.26
CA ILE A 2 12.76 -3.43 11.04
C ILE A 2 14.05 -2.67 11.32
N ASP A 3 13.97 -1.41 11.78
CA ASP A 3 15.15 -0.58 12.07
C ASP A 3 16.03 -1.13 13.20
N GLY A 4 15.45 -1.96 14.06
CA GLY A 4 16.15 -2.68 15.12
C GLY A 4 16.83 -3.98 14.66
N ASP A 5 16.80 -4.30 13.37
CA ASP A 5 17.38 -5.51 12.76
C ASP A 5 16.82 -6.85 13.33
N GLU A 6 15.65 -6.81 13.97
CA GLU A 6 15.00 -8.00 14.54
C GLU A 6 14.44 -8.92 13.46
N MET A 7 14.09 -8.37 12.30
CA MET A 7 13.61 -9.12 11.13
C MET A 7 14.75 -9.53 10.17
N GLY A 8 15.94 -8.94 10.32
CA GLY A 8 16.99 -9.05 9.32
C GLY A 8 16.59 -8.34 8.02
N ARG A 9 17.12 -8.84 6.89
CA ARG A 9 16.75 -8.32 5.57
C ARG A 9 15.34 -8.77 5.20
N VAL A 10 14.43 -7.84 4.95
CA VAL A 10 13.11 -8.15 4.37
C VAL A 10 13.28 -8.52 2.89
N SER A 11 12.73 -9.66 2.48
CA SER A 11 12.80 -10.17 1.10
C SER A 11 11.47 -10.09 0.36
N LEU A 12 10.35 -10.27 1.07
CA LEU A 12 8.99 -10.23 0.54
C LEU A 12 8.08 -9.44 1.47
N ALA A 13 7.15 -8.69 0.89
CA ALA A 13 6.10 -8.01 1.60
C ALA A 13 4.77 -8.12 0.88
N GLU A 14 3.68 -8.22 1.65
CA GLU A 14 2.32 -8.39 1.16
C GLU A 14 1.42 -7.37 1.85
N GLY A 15 0.59 -6.67 1.07
CA GLY A 15 -0.46 -5.78 1.55
C GLY A 15 -1.77 -6.10 0.86
N VAL A 16 -2.82 -6.36 1.63
CA VAL A 16 -4.15 -6.61 1.08
C VAL A 16 -5.13 -5.67 1.76
N PHE A 17 -5.89 -4.94 0.95
CA PHE A 17 -7.06 -4.21 1.42
C PHE A 17 -8.26 -4.59 0.56
N SER A 18 -9.26 -5.21 1.18
CA SER A 18 -10.57 -5.43 0.58
C SER A 18 -11.71 -4.78 1.36
N ASN A 19 -12.84 -4.51 0.69
CA ASN A 19 -14.16 -4.26 1.27
C ASN A 19 -15.25 -4.38 0.17
N ASP A 20 -16.52 -4.26 0.54
CA ASP A 20 -17.67 -4.51 -0.33
C ASP A 20 -18.32 -3.23 -0.89
N ASN A 21 -17.64 -2.08 -0.82
CA ASN A 21 -18.22 -0.80 -1.21
C ASN A 21 -18.45 -0.69 -2.73
N GLY A 22 -17.65 -1.38 -3.55
CA GLY A 22 -17.80 -1.44 -5.00
C GLY A 22 -19.15 -2.02 -5.42
N LEU A 23 -19.65 -3.03 -4.69
CA LEU A 23 -20.97 -3.65 -4.95
C LEU A 23 -22.14 -2.66 -4.79
N LYS A 24 -21.93 -1.57 -4.05
CA LYS A 24 -22.95 -0.55 -3.75
C LYS A 24 -22.72 0.74 -4.55
N LEU A 25 -21.65 0.80 -5.34
CA LEU A 25 -21.24 2.00 -6.04
C LEU A 25 -22.21 2.33 -7.19
N LYS A 26 -22.60 3.60 -7.28
CA LYS A 26 -23.52 4.12 -8.30
C LYS A 26 -22.79 5.08 -9.23
N SER A 27 -23.17 5.08 -10.51
CA SER A 27 -22.67 6.02 -11.52
C SER A 27 -23.08 7.47 -11.19
N GLY A 28 -22.33 8.43 -11.73
CA GLY A 28 -22.63 9.86 -11.58
C GLY A 28 -22.07 10.49 -10.29
N LEU A 29 -21.22 9.78 -9.57
CA LEU A 29 -20.42 10.31 -8.47
C LEU A 29 -18.96 10.43 -8.95
N TRP A 30 -18.18 11.36 -8.40
CA TRP A 30 -16.77 11.48 -8.77
C TRP A 30 -15.98 10.18 -8.52
N ARG A 31 -16.36 9.42 -7.47
CA ARG A 31 -15.77 8.11 -7.15
C ARG A 31 -16.11 6.99 -8.14
N SER A 32 -17.02 7.25 -9.08
CA SER A 32 -17.42 6.31 -10.13
C SER A 32 -17.11 6.83 -11.53
N ASP A 33 -16.39 7.94 -11.63
CA ASP A 33 -15.89 8.47 -12.89
C ASP A 33 -14.43 8.00 -13.10
N PRO A 34 -14.14 7.22 -14.16
CA PRO A 34 -12.79 6.72 -14.42
C PRO A 34 -11.78 7.85 -14.72
N VAL A 35 -12.23 9.04 -15.12
CA VAL A 35 -11.35 10.20 -15.32
C VAL A 35 -10.90 10.77 -13.98
N GLU A 36 -11.81 10.83 -13.00
CA GLU A 36 -11.53 11.34 -11.65
C GLU A 36 -10.87 10.28 -10.75
N LEU A 37 -11.01 8.99 -11.10
CA LEU A 37 -10.46 7.85 -10.35
C LEU A 37 -9.62 6.92 -11.23
N PRO A 38 -8.46 7.38 -11.73
CA PRO A 38 -7.57 6.52 -12.50
C PRO A 38 -7.07 5.36 -11.63
N GLY A 39 -7.22 4.12 -12.10
CA GLY A 39 -6.76 2.92 -11.37
C GLY A 39 -7.76 2.36 -10.35
N GLY A 40 -9.00 2.84 -10.34
CA GLY A 40 -10.13 2.20 -9.64
C GLY A 40 -9.88 1.93 -8.15
N CYS A 41 -10.13 0.71 -7.71
CA CYS A 41 -9.98 0.32 -6.30
C CYS A 41 -8.53 0.42 -5.80
N LEU A 42 -7.52 0.30 -6.66
CA LEU A 42 -6.13 0.50 -6.24
C LEU A 42 -5.90 1.94 -5.78
N MET A 43 -6.46 2.92 -6.49
CA MET A 43 -6.39 4.32 -6.10
C MET A 43 -7.16 4.61 -4.81
N GLN A 44 -8.33 4.00 -4.61
CA GLN A 44 -9.14 4.28 -3.41
C GLN A 44 -8.63 3.60 -2.14
N ILE A 45 -8.27 2.33 -2.22
CA ILE A 45 -7.97 1.53 -1.04
C ILE A 45 -6.59 0.87 -1.10
N GLY A 46 -6.14 0.46 -2.29
CA GLY A 46 -4.81 -0.14 -2.45
C GLY A 46 -3.68 0.81 -2.10
N ILE A 47 -3.88 2.12 -2.30
CA ILE A 47 -2.90 3.17 -2.03
C ILE A 47 -2.42 3.17 -0.58
N HIS A 48 -3.29 2.80 0.38
CA HIS A 48 -2.88 2.68 1.78
C HIS A 48 -1.81 1.60 1.99
N GLN A 49 -1.92 0.47 1.28
CA GLN A 49 -0.93 -0.59 1.38
C GLN A 49 0.35 -0.24 0.62
N ILE A 50 0.23 0.47 -0.50
CA ILE A 50 1.41 1.00 -1.22
C ILE A 50 2.19 1.94 -0.30
N ASP A 51 1.51 2.90 0.33
CA ASP A 51 2.12 3.87 1.24
C ASP A 51 2.76 3.19 2.46
N ASN A 52 2.05 2.26 3.12
CA ASN A 52 2.63 1.47 4.21
C ASN A 52 3.91 0.73 3.79
N LEU A 53 3.92 0.11 2.61
CA LEU A 53 5.09 -0.61 2.14
C LEU A 53 6.24 0.32 1.75
N LEU A 54 5.95 1.50 1.21
CA LEU A 54 6.95 2.54 0.99
C LEU A 54 7.58 3.00 2.30
N TYR A 55 6.76 3.27 3.32
CA TYR A 55 7.22 3.65 4.66
C TYR A 55 8.13 2.57 5.26
N LEU A 56 7.74 1.29 5.14
CA LEU A 56 8.46 0.18 5.78
C LEU A 56 9.72 -0.29 5.03
N LEU A 57 9.75 -0.14 3.71
CA LEU A 57 10.79 -0.77 2.86
C LEU A 57 11.54 0.21 1.96
N GLY A 58 11.09 1.46 1.91
CA GLY A 58 11.70 2.53 1.13
C GLY A 58 11.30 2.50 -0.34
N PRO A 59 12.15 3.03 -1.24
CA PRO A 59 11.75 3.37 -2.60
C PRO A 59 11.56 2.15 -3.52
N VAL A 60 10.58 2.26 -4.41
CA VAL A 60 10.28 1.30 -5.48
C VAL A 60 11.07 1.65 -6.76
N SER A 61 11.46 0.62 -7.50
CA SER A 61 12.19 0.72 -8.77
C SER A 61 11.27 0.53 -9.97
N ASP A 62 10.51 -0.57 -10.00
CA ASP A 62 9.55 -0.88 -11.06
C ASP A 62 8.34 -1.64 -10.52
N VAL A 63 7.23 -1.59 -11.26
CA VAL A 63 5.96 -2.23 -10.90
C VAL A 63 5.34 -2.96 -12.07
N SER A 64 4.58 -4.01 -11.78
CA SER A 64 3.73 -4.70 -12.74
C SER A 64 2.37 -4.98 -12.12
N GLY A 65 1.27 -4.82 -12.87
CA GLY A 65 -0.06 -5.03 -12.29
C GLY A 65 -1.10 -5.60 -13.24
N TYR A 66 -2.17 -6.15 -12.66
CA TYR A 66 -3.40 -6.56 -13.32
C TYR A 66 -4.57 -5.79 -12.72
N PHE A 67 -5.46 -5.33 -13.59
CA PHE A 67 -6.61 -4.51 -13.26
C PHE A 67 -7.83 -5.07 -13.97
N ASN A 68 -8.87 -5.37 -13.21
CA ASN A 68 -10.11 -5.95 -13.72
C ASN A 68 -11.32 -5.24 -13.12
N ARG A 69 -12.39 -5.22 -13.90
CA ARG A 69 -13.74 -4.93 -13.43
C ARG A 69 -14.59 -6.20 -13.55
N LEU A 70 -15.18 -6.63 -12.45
CA LEU A 70 -15.98 -7.86 -12.39
C LEU A 70 -17.44 -7.59 -12.04
N GLU A 71 -17.71 -6.75 -11.03
CA GLU A 71 -19.04 -6.59 -10.42
C GLU A 71 -19.47 -5.14 -10.18
N THR A 72 -18.57 -4.14 -10.20
CA THR A 72 -19.00 -2.74 -10.06
C THR A 72 -19.86 -2.31 -11.25
N GLY A 73 -21.00 -1.66 -10.96
CA GLY A 73 -21.87 -1.10 -11.99
C GLY A 73 -21.20 -0.03 -12.87
N PRO A 74 -20.49 0.96 -12.30
CA PRO A 74 -19.68 1.91 -13.07
C PRO A 74 -18.49 1.26 -13.78
N GLU A 75 -17.96 1.94 -14.80
CA GLU A 75 -16.77 1.52 -15.57
C GLU A 75 -15.48 1.87 -14.81
N ILE A 76 -15.29 1.28 -13.62
CA ILE A 76 -14.05 1.38 -12.84
C ILE A 76 -13.55 0.00 -12.46
N GLU A 77 -12.24 -0.16 -12.26
CA GLU A 77 -11.69 -1.43 -11.82
C GLU A 77 -11.97 -1.68 -10.34
N ASP A 78 -12.35 -2.91 -10.02
CA ASP A 78 -12.82 -3.33 -8.71
C ASP A 78 -11.96 -4.43 -8.09
N VAL A 79 -11.10 -5.08 -8.88
CA VAL A 79 -10.08 -6.02 -8.40
C VAL A 79 -8.75 -5.73 -9.07
N THR A 80 -7.71 -5.56 -8.25
CA THR A 80 -6.35 -5.30 -8.73
C THR A 80 -5.31 -6.10 -7.95
N ALA A 81 -4.21 -6.44 -8.62
CA ALA A 81 -3.04 -7.06 -8.04
C ALA A 81 -1.78 -6.44 -8.64
N VAL A 82 -0.87 -5.97 -7.79
CA VAL A 82 0.36 -5.26 -8.19
C VAL A 82 1.56 -5.91 -7.52
N LEU A 83 2.59 -6.18 -8.32
CA LEU A 83 3.93 -6.52 -7.86
C LEU A 83 4.82 -5.29 -7.96
N MET A 84 5.62 -5.06 -6.92
CA MET A 84 6.57 -3.95 -6.82
C MET A 84 7.96 -4.50 -6.55
N ARG A 85 8.98 -3.98 -7.24
CA ARG A 85 10.38 -4.25 -6.89
C ARG A 85 10.95 -3.05 -6.17
N PHE A 86 11.41 -3.21 -4.93
CA PHE A 86 12.08 -2.17 -4.17
C PHE A 86 13.53 -1.99 -4.64
N LYS A 87 14.09 -0.79 -4.48
CA LYS A 87 15.52 -0.54 -4.76
C LYS A 87 16.45 -1.40 -3.90
N SER A 88 15.96 -1.89 -2.76
CA SER A 88 16.65 -2.86 -1.89
C SER A 88 16.72 -4.28 -2.46
N GLY A 89 15.97 -4.57 -3.53
CA GLY A 89 15.78 -5.89 -4.13
C GLY A 89 14.63 -6.69 -3.53
N ALA A 90 13.96 -6.21 -2.48
CA ALA A 90 12.76 -6.84 -1.95
C ALA A 90 11.61 -6.78 -2.96
N ILE A 91 10.70 -7.75 -2.89
CA ILE A 91 9.47 -7.77 -3.69
C ILE A 91 8.27 -7.43 -2.80
N GLY A 92 7.42 -6.52 -3.26
CA GLY A 92 6.14 -6.21 -2.67
C GLY A 92 5.00 -6.77 -3.52
N TYR A 93 3.93 -7.20 -2.86
CA TYR A 93 2.66 -7.54 -3.46
C TYR A 93 1.58 -6.70 -2.80
N VAL A 94 0.78 -5.99 -3.60
CA VAL A 94 -0.40 -5.27 -3.14
C VAL A 94 -1.63 -5.76 -3.90
N ALA A 95 -2.69 -6.10 -3.18
CA ALA A 95 -4.00 -6.34 -3.78
C ALA A 95 -5.06 -5.42 -3.19
N ALA A 96 -5.88 -4.87 -4.08
CA ALA A 96 -7.10 -4.17 -3.72
C ALA A 96 -8.31 -4.88 -4.32
N ASP A 97 -9.33 -5.12 -3.50
CA ASP A 97 -10.56 -5.79 -3.90
C ASP A 97 -11.76 -5.06 -3.31
N TYR A 98 -12.57 -4.47 -4.17
CA TYR A 98 -13.69 -3.61 -3.80
C TYR A 98 -15.04 -4.35 -3.81
N ILE A 99 -15.00 -5.66 -4.01
CA ILE A 99 -16.18 -6.50 -4.19
C ILE A 99 -16.15 -7.74 -3.28
N SER A 100 -15.35 -7.72 -2.21
CA SER A 100 -15.26 -8.82 -1.24
C SER A 100 -15.28 -8.35 0.22
N PRO A 101 -15.54 -9.23 1.20
CA PRO A 101 -15.58 -8.86 2.62
C PRO A 101 -14.29 -8.17 3.09
N ARG A 102 -14.46 -7.26 4.05
CA ARG A 102 -13.38 -6.38 4.51
C ARG A 102 -12.19 -7.16 5.08
N ARG A 103 -10.99 -6.81 4.62
CA ARG A 103 -9.71 -7.19 5.21
C ARG A 103 -8.73 -6.05 5.08
N PHE A 104 -7.92 -5.82 6.11
CA PHE A 104 -6.73 -4.99 6.03
C PHE A 104 -5.56 -5.74 6.68
N THR A 105 -4.72 -6.34 5.85
CA THR A 105 -3.62 -7.20 6.32
C THR A 105 -2.31 -6.83 5.67
N LEU A 106 -1.23 -6.88 6.44
CA LEU A 106 0.14 -6.73 5.98
C LEU A 106 0.97 -7.93 6.43
N ALA A 107 1.86 -8.45 5.59
CA ALA A 107 2.85 -9.43 5.99
C ALA A 107 4.23 -9.02 5.48
N LEU A 108 5.24 -9.13 6.34
CA LEU A 108 6.64 -8.90 5.99
C LEU A 108 7.44 -10.15 6.27
N HIS A 109 8.27 -10.56 5.32
CA HIS A 109 9.10 -11.76 5.41
C HIS A 109 10.57 -11.37 5.46
N GLY A 110 11.19 -11.58 6.62
CA GLY A 110 12.58 -11.25 6.88
C GLY A 110 13.44 -12.49 7.09
N THR A 111 14.74 -12.37 6.84
CA THR A 111 15.69 -13.48 7.03
C THR A 111 15.75 -14.02 8.47
N LYS A 112 15.37 -13.21 9.47
CA LYS A 112 15.35 -13.60 10.89
C LYS A 112 13.94 -13.78 11.46
N ALA A 113 12.93 -13.14 10.87
CA ALA A 113 11.56 -13.25 11.33
C ALA A 113 10.55 -12.77 10.27
N ASN A 114 9.33 -13.29 10.36
CA ASN A 114 8.16 -12.82 9.62
C ASN A 114 7.20 -12.09 10.56
N ALA A 115 6.68 -10.94 10.13
CA ALA A 115 5.67 -10.18 10.86
C ALA A 115 4.35 -10.22 10.11
N PHE A 116 3.24 -10.42 10.83
CA PHE A 116 1.89 -10.48 10.29
C PHE A 116 1.02 -9.49 11.04
N PHE A 117 0.43 -8.56 10.33
CA PHE A 117 -0.44 -7.52 10.86
C PHE A 117 -1.85 -7.65 10.28
N ASP A 118 -2.84 -7.57 11.15
CA ASP A 118 -4.26 -7.56 10.82
C ASP A 118 -4.93 -6.44 11.62
N LEU A 119 -5.24 -5.34 10.93
CA LEU A 119 -5.79 -4.14 11.55
C LEU A 119 -7.20 -4.41 12.11
N ASP A 120 -8.01 -5.18 11.38
CA ASP A 120 -9.40 -5.46 11.73
C ASP A 120 -9.52 -6.31 13.00
N ASN A 121 -8.55 -7.19 13.22
CA ASN A 121 -8.47 -8.02 14.40
C ASN A 121 -7.56 -7.45 15.51
N ASN A 122 -7.02 -6.24 15.31
CA ASN A 122 -6.06 -5.60 16.22
C ASN A 122 -4.89 -6.55 16.58
N ASP A 123 -4.38 -7.28 15.58
CA ASP A 123 -3.42 -8.37 15.76
C ASP A 123 -2.10 -8.04 15.08
N LEU A 124 -1.01 -8.24 15.82
CA LEU A 124 0.35 -8.21 15.31
C LEU A 124 1.03 -9.47 15.81
N ARG A 125 1.54 -10.30 14.90
CA ARG A 125 2.24 -11.54 15.24
C ARG A 125 3.63 -11.56 14.63
N LEU A 126 4.54 -12.22 15.31
CA LEU A 126 5.91 -12.43 14.87
C LEU A 126 6.24 -13.92 14.90
N GLN A 127 6.90 -14.40 13.85
CA GLN A 127 7.45 -15.74 13.76
C GLN A 127 8.95 -15.62 13.49
N ARG A 128 9.79 -16.09 14.39
CA ARG A 128 11.26 -16.06 14.20
C ARG A 128 11.72 -17.28 13.41
N THR A 129 12.84 -17.15 12.71
CA THR A 129 13.44 -18.25 11.95
C THR A 129 13.71 -19.44 12.87
N GLY A 130 13.23 -20.62 12.49
CA GLY A 130 13.27 -21.84 13.29
C GLY A 130 11.99 -22.12 14.09
N GLU A 131 11.08 -21.15 14.23
CA GLU A 131 9.76 -21.35 14.82
C GLU A 131 8.74 -21.84 13.78
N THR A 132 7.76 -22.62 14.23
CA THR A 132 6.70 -23.15 13.36
C THR A 132 5.38 -22.38 13.44
N ARG A 133 5.27 -21.41 14.35
CA ARG A 133 4.05 -20.63 14.57
C ARG A 133 4.40 -19.18 14.92
N ALA A 134 3.64 -18.25 14.36
CA ALA A 134 3.69 -16.85 14.77
C ALA A 134 3.02 -16.67 16.14
N THR A 135 3.57 -15.78 16.97
CA THR A 135 3.08 -15.45 18.30
C THR A 135 2.68 -13.97 18.38
N PRO A 136 1.62 -13.62 19.13
CA PRO A 136 1.21 -12.22 19.28
C PRO A 136 2.28 -11.35 19.92
N ILE A 137 2.43 -10.13 19.41
CA ILE A 137 3.27 -9.08 19.95
C ILE A 137 2.37 -7.93 20.39
N ALA A 138 2.55 -7.50 21.63
CA ALA A 138 1.84 -6.34 22.14
C ALA A 138 2.34 -5.07 21.43
N TYR A 139 1.40 -4.29 20.90
CA TYR A 139 1.62 -2.92 20.47
C TYR A 139 0.51 -2.05 21.04
N LYS A 140 0.79 -0.76 21.19
CA LYS A 140 -0.22 0.21 21.60
C LYS A 140 -0.83 0.81 20.34
N PRO A 141 -2.15 0.63 20.08
CA PRO A 141 -2.81 1.34 19.00
C PRO A 141 -2.63 2.85 19.18
N ASN A 142 -2.35 3.55 18.08
CA ASN A 142 -2.30 5.00 18.04
C ASN A 142 -3.57 5.55 17.40
N SER A 143 -4.01 6.72 17.83
CA SER A 143 -5.04 7.48 17.11
C SER A 143 -4.38 8.12 15.90
N HIS A 144 -4.29 7.38 14.79
CA HIS A 144 -3.56 7.83 13.60
C HIS A 144 -4.10 9.17 13.04
N LEU A 145 -5.43 9.38 13.06
CA LEU A 145 -6.04 10.66 12.65
C LEU A 145 -5.71 11.81 13.60
N HIS A 146 -5.45 11.54 14.88
CA HIS A 146 -4.97 12.58 15.79
C HIS A 146 -3.50 12.90 15.48
N ALA A 147 -2.68 11.85 15.32
CA ALA A 147 -1.25 11.98 15.05
C ALA A 147 -0.98 12.73 13.74
N GLU A 148 -1.72 12.47 12.66
CA GLU A 148 -1.56 13.20 11.39
C GLU A 148 -1.88 14.70 11.55
N MET A 149 -2.91 15.04 12.32
CA MET A 149 -3.31 16.43 12.55
C MET A 149 -2.32 17.14 13.48
N GLU A 150 -1.77 16.42 14.45
CA GLU A 150 -0.73 16.91 15.35
C GLU A 150 0.60 17.14 14.62
N ASP A 151 1.00 16.25 13.71
CA ASP A 151 2.17 16.43 12.86
C ASP A 151 2.03 17.67 11.99
N PHE A 152 0.89 17.84 11.31
CA PHE A 152 0.60 19.03 10.52
C PHE A 152 0.67 20.33 11.34
N ALA A 153 0.06 20.35 12.53
CA ALA A 153 0.13 21.50 13.43
C ALA A 153 1.55 21.78 13.91
N THR A 154 2.32 20.74 14.22
CA THR A 154 3.72 20.84 14.66
C THR A 154 4.61 21.37 13.56
N ALA A 155 4.44 20.90 12.31
CA ALA A 155 5.17 21.38 11.15
C ALA A 155 4.99 22.89 10.94
N ILE A 156 3.75 23.39 11.06
CA ILE A 156 3.45 24.83 10.94
C ILE A 156 4.10 25.62 12.09
N LEU A 157 3.89 25.19 13.33
CA LEU A 157 4.36 25.92 14.50
C LEU A 157 5.90 25.90 14.63
N GLY A 158 6.52 24.80 14.22
CA GLY A 158 7.96 24.58 14.25
C GLY A 158 8.70 25.09 13.02
N ASN A 159 7.99 25.47 11.96
CA ASN A 159 8.56 25.77 10.63
C ASN A 159 9.46 24.62 10.13
N THR A 160 8.96 23.39 10.26
CA THR A 160 9.59 22.15 9.80
C THR A 160 8.72 21.47 8.74
N ALA A 161 9.27 20.49 8.02
CA ALA A 161 8.48 19.64 7.14
C ALA A 161 7.62 18.66 7.98
N PRO A 162 6.39 18.32 7.54
CA PRO A 162 5.64 17.18 8.09
C PRO A 162 6.32 15.86 7.71
N GLU A 163 5.86 14.76 8.29
CA GLU A 163 6.36 13.41 7.99
C GLU A 163 6.15 13.04 6.50
N ILE A 164 4.98 13.41 5.97
CA ILE A 164 4.59 13.23 4.57
C ILE A 164 4.24 14.59 3.96
N ASP A 165 5.14 15.10 3.13
CA ASP A 165 4.91 16.31 2.34
C ASP A 165 4.25 16.01 0.98
N GLY A 166 4.02 17.07 0.20
CA GLY A 166 3.43 16.95 -1.13
C GLY A 166 4.28 16.14 -2.11
N HIS A 167 5.60 16.13 -1.97
CA HIS A 167 6.50 15.34 -2.83
C HIS A 167 6.41 13.86 -2.48
N GLN A 168 6.43 13.52 -1.19
CA GLN A 168 6.27 12.14 -0.72
C GLN A 168 4.89 11.59 -1.11
N ALA A 169 3.83 12.39 -1.04
CA ALA A 169 2.48 12.00 -1.45
C ALA A 169 2.36 11.67 -2.95
N LEU A 170 3.23 12.20 -3.81
CA LEU A 170 3.23 11.88 -5.25
C LEU A 170 3.75 10.47 -5.54
N VAL A 171 4.58 9.89 -4.67
CA VAL A 171 5.19 8.57 -4.87
C VAL A 171 4.16 7.44 -4.95
N PRO A 172 3.25 7.26 -3.97
CA PRO A 172 2.23 6.21 -4.06
C PRO A 172 1.27 6.44 -5.23
N LEU A 173 0.95 7.69 -5.57
CA LEU A 173 0.17 8.04 -6.76
C LEU A 173 0.87 7.58 -8.05
N ALA A 174 2.16 7.87 -8.20
CA ALA A 174 2.95 7.42 -9.34
C ALA A 174 2.99 5.89 -9.45
N ILE A 175 3.04 5.17 -8.33
CA ILE A 175 2.97 3.70 -8.34
C ILE A 175 1.61 3.21 -8.87
N VAL A 176 0.50 3.80 -8.44
CA VAL A 176 -0.84 3.45 -8.95
C VAL A 176 -0.92 3.65 -10.46
N LEU A 177 -0.48 4.82 -10.94
CA LEU A 177 -0.50 5.15 -12.37
C LEU A 177 0.45 4.26 -13.19
N ALA A 178 1.65 3.96 -12.67
CA ALA A 178 2.60 3.06 -13.32
C ALA A 178 2.06 1.62 -13.38
N ALA A 179 1.40 1.15 -12.33
CA ALA A 179 0.78 -0.18 -12.31
C ALA A 179 -0.38 -0.28 -13.30
N SER A 180 -1.24 0.74 -13.39
CA SER A 180 -2.31 0.82 -14.39
C SER A 180 -1.74 0.81 -15.81
N ARG A 181 -0.70 1.63 -16.07
CA ARG A 181 0.02 1.64 -17.35
C ARG A 181 0.63 0.28 -17.66
N SER A 182 1.27 -0.37 -16.68
CA SER A 182 1.84 -1.71 -16.83
C SER A 182 0.80 -2.73 -17.27
N SER A 183 -0.39 -2.71 -16.65
CA SER A 183 -1.50 -3.59 -17.02
C SER A 183 -1.93 -3.40 -18.48
N ALA A 184 -1.90 -2.16 -18.98
CA ALA A 184 -2.27 -1.85 -20.36
C ALA A 184 -1.22 -2.30 -21.39
N VAL A 185 0.07 -2.22 -21.05
CA VAL A 185 1.17 -2.55 -21.98
C VAL A 185 1.70 -3.98 -21.85
N GLY A 186 1.35 -4.69 -20.76
CA GLY A 186 1.75 -6.07 -20.52
C GLY A 186 3.21 -6.27 -20.11
N CYS A 187 3.89 -5.23 -19.63
CA CYS A 187 5.26 -5.30 -19.10
C CYS A 187 5.41 -4.42 -17.85
N SER A 188 6.48 -4.63 -17.08
CA SER A 188 6.76 -3.79 -15.92
C SER A 188 7.12 -2.36 -16.37
N VAL A 189 6.71 -1.38 -15.56
CA VAL A 189 6.97 0.06 -15.79
C VAL A 189 7.91 0.55 -14.70
N ALA A 190 9.00 1.23 -15.10
CA ALA A 190 9.92 1.81 -14.15
C ALA A 190 9.30 3.06 -13.52
N LEU A 191 9.47 3.23 -12.20
CA LEU A 191 8.89 4.39 -11.50
C LEU A 191 9.52 5.71 -11.95
N SER A 192 10.78 5.66 -12.42
CA SER A 192 11.50 6.81 -12.98
C SER A 192 10.89 7.37 -14.27
N GLU A 193 10.00 6.61 -14.94
CA GLU A 193 9.24 7.13 -16.08
C GLU A 193 8.15 8.13 -15.68
N LEU A 194 7.71 8.10 -14.42
CA LEU A 194 6.67 8.99 -13.88
C LEU A 194 7.25 10.03 -12.93
N LEU A 195 8.26 9.65 -12.14
CA LEU A 195 8.98 10.53 -11.21
C LEU A 195 10.48 10.47 -11.52
N PRO A 196 10.99 11.36 -12.40
CA PRO A 196 12.42 11.40 -12.72
C PRO A 196 13.26 11.65 -11.47
N GLU A 197 14.41 10.97 -11.35
CA GLU A 197 15.30 11.15 -10.20
C GLU A 197 15.82 12.60 -10.12
N GLY A 198 15.71 13.22 -8.93
CA GLY A 198 16.22 14.58 -8.67
C GLY A 198 15.18 15.71 -8.68
N GLN A 199 13.88 15.38 -8.60
CA GLN A 199 12.81 16.32 -8.25
C GLN A 199 12.40 16.20 -6.78
#